data_AF-A0A1B0CCD8-F1
#
_entry.id   AF-A0A1B0CCD8-F1
#
_cell.length_a   1.000
_cell.length_b   1.000
_cell.length_c   1.000
_cell.angle_alpha   90.00
_cell.angle_beta   90.00
_cell.angle_gamma   90.00
#
_symmetry.space_group_name_H-M   'P 1'
#
loop_
_entity.id
_entity.type
_entity.pdbx_description
1 polymer ?
#
loop_
_entity_poly.entity_id
_entity_poly.type
_entity_poly.pdbx_seq_one_letter_code
_entity_poly.pdbx_strand_id
1 'polypeptide(L)'
;MRADPREGHIGDVTNDSTAAILSMVPQFFINHNGSATNGGEMQFHNPNISEMKRAIYRYNEMQNVINEDIFGPLQNDSVIIVVQV
;
A
#
# COMPACT_ATOMS: atom_id res chain seq x y z
N MET A 1 -32.69 -26.16 -19.69
CA MET A 1 -31.90 -24.96 -19.33
C MET A 1 -30.48 -25.44 -19.08
N ARG A 2 -29.53 -25.07 -19.93
CA ARG A 2 -28.16 -25.61 -19.95
C ARG A 2 -27.27 -24.69 -19.14
N ALA A 3 -26.66 -25.19 -18.06
CA ALA A 3 -25.75 -24.42 -17.22
C ALA A 3 -24.47 -24.05 -18.00
N ASP A 4 -24.01 -22.82 -17.86
CA ASP A 4 -22.85 -22.24 -18.54
C ASP A 4 -21.57 -22.61 -17.76
N PRO A 5 -20.58 -23.30 -18.35
CA PRO A 5 -19.37 -23.75 -17.64
C PRO A 5 -18.38 -22.62 -17.30
N ARG A 6 -18.74 -21.36 -17.52
CA ARG A 6 -17.88 -20.18 -17.30
C ARG A 6 -18.01 -19.53 -15.92
N GLU A 7 -18.93 -20.00 -15.06
CA GLU A 7 -19.10 -19.44 -13.70
C GLU A 7 -18.17 -20.05 -12.62
N GLY A 8 -17.32 -21.02 -12.98
CA GLY A 8 -16.48 -21.74 -12.02
C GLY A 8 -15.07 -21.18 -11.76
N HIS A 9 -14.61 -20.15 -12.47
CA HIS A 9 -13.18 -19.81 -12.51
C HIS A 9 -12.77 -18.45 -11.95
N ILE A 10 -13.70 -17.67 -11.37
CA ILE A 10 -13.38 -16.33 -10.86
C ILE A 10 -13.08 -16.34 -9.34
N GLY A 11 -13.46 -17.41 -8.63
CA GLY A 11 -13.28 -17.53 -7.18
C GLY A 11 -11.88 -17.94 -6.70
N ASP A 12 -11.11 -18.67 -7.52
CA ASP A 12 -9.77 -19.17 -7.14
C ASP A 12 -8.64 -18.17 -7.45
N VAL A 13 -8.79 -17.35 -8.49
CA VAL A 13 -7.72 -16.46 -8.98
C VAL A 13 -7.40 -15.36 -7.97
N THR A 14 -8.40 -14.89 -7.21
CA THR A 14 -8.20 -13.88 -6.16
C THR A 14 -7.47 -14.45 -4.95
N ASN A 15 -7.70 -15.72 -4.60
CA ASN A 15 -7.05 -16.36 -3.46
C ASN A 15 -5.57 -16.67 -3.76
N ASP A 16 -5.29 -17.26 -4.93
CA ASP A 16 -3.92 -17.62 -5.33
C ASP A 16 -3.03 -16.39 -5.56
N SER A 17 -3.59 -15.33 -6.17
CA SER A 17 -2.84 -14.08 -6.39
C SER A 17 -2.51 -13.39 -5.06
N THR A 18 -3.42 -13.45 -4.08
CA THR A 18 -3.19 -12.86 -2.75
C THR A 18 -2.14 -13.64 -1.96
N ALA A 19 -2.19 -14.97 -2.00
CA ALA A 19 -1.18 -15.83 -1.38
C ALA A 19 0.21 -15.65 -2.02
N ALA A 20 0.28 -15.52 -3.34
CA ALA A 20 1.52 -15.26 -4.06
C ALA A 20 2.13 -13.90 -3.66
N ILE A 21 1.31 -12.84 -3.57
CA ILE A 21 1.77 -11.51 -3.13
C ILE A 21 2.29 -11.56 -1.68
N LEU A 22 1.58 -12.24 -0.78
CA LEU A 22 2.00 -12.39 0.62
C LEU A 22 3.31 -13.18 0.75
N SER A 23 3.59 -14.12 -0.16
CA SER A 23 4.83 -14.91 -0.17
C SER A 23 6.08 -14.11 -0.58
N MET A 24 5.90 -13.01 -1.32
CA MET A 24 6.99 -12.14 -1.77
C MET A 24 7.33 -11.06 -0.72
N VAL A 25 6.47 -10.89 0.30
CA VAL A 25 6.70 -9.93 1.38
C VAL A 25 7.50 -10.61 2.50
N PRO A 26 8.62 -10.02 2.95
CA PRO A 26 9.38 -10.52 4.08
C PRO A 26 8.52 -10.66 5.35
N GLN A 27 8.62 -11.82 6.01
CA GLN A 27 7.70 -12.26 7.08
C GLN A 27 7.69 -11.37 8.34
N PHE A 28 8.68 -10.50 8.53
CA PHE A 28 8.69 -9.55 9.66
C PHE A 28 7.65 -8.42 9.53
N PHE A 29 7.02 -8.25 8.36
CA PHE A 29 5.90 -7.33 8.17
C PHE A 29 4.52 -7.97 8.44
N ILE A 30 4.44 -9.28 8.66
CA ILE A 30 3.17 -10.01 8.87
C ILE A 30 3.16 -10.58 10.30
N ASN A 31 3.15 -9.72 11.31
CA ASN A 31 2.96 -10.18 12.69
C ASN A 31 2.19 -9.17 13.55
N HIS A 32 0.86 -9.17 13.41
CA HIS A 32 -0.05 -8.71 14.47
C HIS A 32 -1.31 -9.57 14.47
N ASN A 33 -1.21 -10.82 14.90
CA ASN A 33 -2.38 -11.55 15.39
C ASN A 33 -2.08 -12.15 16.76
N GLY A 34 -1.75 -11.26 17.70
CA GLY A 34 -1.81 -11.54 19.13
C GLY A 34 -3.16 -11.08 19.65
N SER A 35 -3.96 -12.04 20.14
CA SER A 35 -5.21 -11.84 20.87
C SER A 35 -5.12 -10.67 21.86
N ALA A 36 -5.75 -9.54 21.52
CA ALA A 36 -5.99 -8.43 22.43
C ALA A 36 -7.48 -8.37 22.77
N THR A 37 -7.84 -9.08 23.84
CA THR A 37 -9.04 -8.76 24.62
C THR A 37 -8.91 -7.33 25.15
N ASN A 38 -9.91 -6.49 24.84
CA ASN A 38 -10.07 -5.08 25.25
C ASN A 38 -9.17 -4.06 24.51
N GLY A 39 -9.60 -3.65 23.32
CA GLY A 39 -9.10 -2.45 22.65
C GLY A 39 -10.30 -1.65 22.16
N GLY A 40 -10.48 -0.44 22.66
CA GLY A 40 -11.55 0.45 22.21
C GLY A 40 -11.54 0.55 20.69
N GLU A 41 -12.73 0.60 20.09
CA GLU A 41 -12.90 0.85 18.65
C GLU A 41 -11.94 1.96 18.22
N MET A 42 -10.85 1.58 17.55
CA MET A 42 -10.19 2.51 16.65
C MET A 42 -11.20 2.74 15.55
N GLN A 43 -12.08 3.72 15.78
CA GLN A 43 -12.89 4.30 14.74
C GLN A 43 -11.91 4.62 13.62
N PHE A 44 -12.01 3.87 12.53
CA PHE A 44 -11.37 4.22 11.28
C PHE A 44 -11.95 5.59 10.91
N HIS A 45 -11.26 6.64 11.35
CA HIS A 45 -11.61 8.00 11.02
C HIS A 45 -11.36 8.14 9.53
N ASN A 46 -12.43 8.09 8.75
CA ASN A 46 -12.35 8.35 7.32
C ASN A 46 -11.86 9.80 7.18
N PRO A 47 -10.64 10.04 6.68
CA PRO A 47 -10.02 11.35 6.76
C PRO A 47 -10.89 12.35 6.01
N ASN A 48 -11.22 13.46 6.68
CA ASN A 48 -12.00 14.52 6.04
C ASN A 48 -11.16 15.13 4.90
N ILE A 49 -11.81 15.61 3.84
CA ILE A 49 -11.15 16.28 2.70
C ILE A 49 -10.15 17.35 3.15
N SER A 50 -10.48 18.12 4.18
CA SER A 50 -9.58 19.13 4.74
C SER A 50 -8.29 18.54 5.31
N GLU A 51 -8.37 17.36 5.93
CA GLU A 51 -7.22 16.66 6.51
C GLU A 51 -6.38 15.99 5.43
N MET A 52 -7.03 15.40 4.42
CA MET A 52 -6.34 14.86 3.24
C MET A 52 -5.56 15.96 2.52
N LYS A 53 -6.18 17.12 2.26
CA LYS A 53 -5.50 18.28 1.65
C LYS A 53 -4.32 18.73 2.51
N ARG A 54 -4.50 18.86 3.83
CA ARG A 54 -3.42 19.23 4.74
C ARG A 54 -2.28 18.21 4.71
N ALA A 55 -2.60 16.92 4.66
CA ALA A 55 -1.59 15.87 4.53
C ALA A 55 -0.81 16.01 3.22
N ILE A 56 -1.50 16.16 2.08
CA ILE A 56 -0.88 16.36 0.76
C ILE A 56 0.07 17.56 0.77
N TYR A 57 -0.37 18.72 1.30
CA TYR A 57 0.49 19.90 1.39
C TYR A 57 1.75 19.62 2.20
N ARG A 58 1.62 19.01 3.38
CA ARG A 58 2.79 18.65 4.20
C ARG A 58 3.73 17.68 3.48
N TYR A 59 3.19 16.67 2.81
CA TYR A 59 4.01 15.73 2.05
C TYR A 59 4.78 16.42 0.92
N ASN A 60 4.13 17.33 0.19
CA ASN A 60 4.78 18.08 -0.89
C ASN A 60 5.82 19.08 -0.36
N GLU A 61 5.55 19.73 0.77
CA GLU A 61 6.48 20.70 1.39
C GLU A 61 7.76 20.05 1.92
N MET A 62 7.69 18.80 2.39
CA MET A 62 8.88 18.10 2.86
C MET A 62 9.92 17.88 1.75
N GLN A 63 9.48 17.78 0.49
CA GLN A 63 10.34 17.48 -0.66
C GLN A 63 11.34 16.35 -0.39
N ASN A 64 10.87 15.29 0.28
CA ASN A 64 11.73 14.24 0.79
C ASN A 64 12.33 13.41 -0.37
N VAL A 65 13.66 13.35 -0.43
CA VAL A 65 14.39 12.49 -1.37
C VAL A 65 14.68 11.16 -0.67
N ILE A 66 14.25 10.06 -1.28
CA ILE A 66 14.36 8.72 -0.69
C ILE A 66 15.64 8.04 -1.21
N ASN A 67 16.26 7.19 -0.38
CA ASN A 67 17.46 6.40 -0.68
C ASN A 67 18.76 7.19 -0.87
N GLU A 68 18.84 8.43 -0.36
CA GLU A 68 20.09 9.19 -0.38
C GLU A 68 21.21 8.54 0.45
N ASP A 69 20.89 7.67 1.40
CA ASP A 69 21.83 6.89 2.20
C ASP A 69 22.57 5.81 1.39
N ILE A 70 21.93 5.29 0.33
CA ILE A 70 22.49 4.24 -0.53
C ILE A 70 23.18 4.84 -1.76
N PHE A 71 22.54 5.83 -2.39
CA PHE A 71 22.99 6.37 -3.68
C PHE A 71 23.66 7.74 -3.58
N GLY A 72 23.70 8.33 -2.39
CA GLY A 72 24.17 9.70 -2.18
C GLY A 72 23.09 10.75 -2.51
N PRO A 73 23.41 12.03 -2.28
CA PRO A 73 22.44 13.12 -2.45
C PRO A 73 22.12 13.39 -3.93
N LEU A 74 20.87 13.79 -4.21
CA LEU A 74 20.42 14.13 -5.57
C LEU A 74 21.23 15.31 -6.14
N GLN A 75 21.87 15.09 -7.29
CA GLN A 75 22.67 16.13 -7.98
C GLN A 75 21.82 16.90 -9.00
N ASN A 76 22.17 18.17 -9.23
CA ASN A 76 21.44 19.05 -10.15
C ASN A 76 21.54 18.66 -11.64
N ASP A 77 22.55 17.87 -12.01
CA ASP A 77 22.77 17.38 -13.38
C ASP A 77 22.15 16.00 -13.64
N SER A 78 21.33 15.50 -12.71
CA SER A 78 20.64 14.22 -12.82
C SER A 78 19.52 14.24 -13.88
N VAL A 79 19.31 13.11 -14.56
CA VAL A 79 18.12 12.89 -15.39
C VAL A 79 16.92 12.66 -14.47
N ILE A 80 15.84 13.42 -14.69
CA ILE A 80 14.60 13.32 -13.91
C ILE A 80 13.53 12.61 -14.75
N ILE A 81 12.90 11.59 -14.18
CA ILE A 81 11.77 10.86 -14.77
C ILE A 81 10.55 11.09 -13.89
N VAL A 82 9.45 11.56 -14.46
CA VAL A 82 8.18 11.77 -13.76
C VAL A 82 7.22 10.65 -14.13
N VAL A 83 6.70 9.94 -13.12
CA VAL A 83 5.69 8.89 -13.28
C VAL A 83 4.35 9.40 -12.74
N GLN A 84 3.32 9.32 -13.57
CA GLN A 84 1.94 9.61 -13.17
C GLN A 84 1.22 8.29 -12.84
N VAL A 85 0.61 8.25 -11.66
CA VAL A 85 -0.18 7.11 -11.15
C VAL A 85 -1.67 7.42 -11.13
#